data_AF-G4D5A4-F1
#
_entry.id   AF-G4D5A4-F1
#
_cell.length_a   1.000
_cell.length_b   1.000
_cell.length_c   1.000
_cell.angle_alpha   90.00
_cell.angle_beta   90.00
_cell.angle_gamma   90.00
#
_symmetry.space_group_name_H-M   'P 1'
#
loop_
_entity.id
_entity.type
_entity.pdbx_description
1 polymer ?
#
loop_
_entity_poly.entity_id
_entity_poly.type
_entity_poly.pdbx_seq_one_letter_code
_entity_poly.pdbx_strand_id
1 'polypeptide(L)'
;MRFKNSTFKDQFFMSKYSKILLEMKVKKERMTIIIHSLREKFKLKGLIKKLNFPKLTYMYWQKRFYRKNKEEYLQERIKSICKII
;
A
#
# COMPACT_ATOMS: atom_id res chain seq x y z
N MET A 1 -15.16 25.24 6.09
CA MET A 1 -16.21 24.59 5.27
C MET A 1 -16.64 23.29 5.94
N ARG A 2 -17.86 23.22 6.49
CA ARG A 2 -18.44 21.98 7.05
C ARG A 2 -19.24 21.29 5.94
N PHE A 3 -18.86 20.08 5.55
CA PHE A 3 -19.68 19.25 4.66
C PHE A 3 -20.86 18.72 5.48
N LYS A 4 -22.08 19.16 5.14
CA LYS A 4 -23.33 18.70 5.77
C LYS A 4 -23.65 17.28 5.30
N ASN A 5 -23.94 16.42 6.28
CA ASN A 5 -24.73 15.17 6.24
C ASN A 5 -24.87 14.49 4.87
N SER A 6 -23.89 13.65 4.53
CA SER A 6 -23.92 12.79 3.36
C SER A 6 -24.91 11.63 3.55
N THR A 7 -25.75 11.41 2.55
CA THR A 7 -26.80 10.38 2.51
C THR A 7 -26.21 8.97 2.44
N PHE A 8 -26.99 7.93 2.81
CA PHE A 8 -26.61 6.51 2.74
C PHE A 8 -26.07 6.08 1.35
N LYS A 9 -26.50 6.74 0.27
CA LYS A 9 -25.99 6.53 -1.10
C LYS A 9 -24.54 7.01 -1.26
N ASP A 10 -24.14 8.09 -0.58
CA ASP A 10 -22.76 8.59 -0.56
C ASP A 10 -21.83 7.62 0.18
N GLN A 11 -22.33 6.98 1.24
CA GLN A 11 -21.59 5.98 1.99
C GLN A 11 -21.33 4.71 1.15
N PHE A 12 -22.32 4.27 0.37
CA PHE A 12 -22.18 3.14 -0.57
C PHE A 12 -21.30 3.50 -1.77
N PHE A 13 -21.43 4.71 -2.31
CA PHE A 13 -20.58 5.25 -3.37
C PHE A 13 -19.12 5.28 -2.89
N MET A 14 -18.84 5.96 -1.77
CA MET A 14 -17.50 6.01 -1.17
C MET A 14 -16.98 4.61 -0.82
N SER A 15 -17.83 3.66 -0.38
CA SER A 15 -17.47 2.26 -0.17
C SER A 15 -17.02 1.57 -1.48
N LYS A 16 -17.75 1.73 -2.58
CA LYS A 16 -17.38 1.16 -3.89
C LYS A 16 -16.08 1.77 -4.44
N TYR A 17 -15.94 3.10 -4.40
CA TYR A 17 -14.68 3.76 -4.81
C TYR A 17 -13.53 3.42 -3.88
N SER A 18 -13.76 3.25 -2.57
CA SER A 18 -12.73 2.85 -1.63
C SER A 18 -12.16 1.46 -1.96
N LYS A 19 -13.02 0.51 -2.38
CA LYS A 19 -12.58 -0.82 -2.80
C LYS A 19 -11.73 -0.78 -4.07
N ILE A 20 -12.20 -0.07 -5.10
CA ILE A 20 -11.45 0.11 -6.36
C ILE A 20 -10.10 0.81 -6.09
N LEU A 21 -10.10 1.86 -5.28
CA LEU A 21 -8.89 2.58 -4.89
C LEU A 21 -7.93 1.70 -4.07
N LEU A 22 -8.46 0.86 -3.18
CA LEU A 22 -7.68 -0.11 -2.41
C LEU A 22 -7.07 -1.16 -3.34
N GLU A 23 -7.83 -1.72 -4.28
CA GLU A 23 -7.33 -2.68 -5.27
C GLU A 23 -6.23 -2.06 -6.14
N MET A 24 -6.42 -0.83 -6.62
CA MET A 24 -5.40 -0.09 -7.36
C MET A 24 -4.14 0.15 -6.52
N LYS A 25 -4.30 0.44 -5.23
CA LYS A 25 -3.19 0.65 -4.28
C LYS A 25 -2.43 -0.66 -4.05
N VAL A 26 -3.13 -1.76 -3.79
CA VAL A 26 -2.56 -3.11 -3.63
C VAL A 26 -1.82 -3.54 -4.89
N LYS A 27 -2.37 -3.26 -6.08
CA LYS A 27 -1.71 -3.56 -7.35
C LYS A 27 -0.39 -2.80 -7.52
N LYS A 28 -0.36 -1.50 -7.17
CA LYS A 28 0.88 -0.69 -7.22
C LYS A 28 1.91 -1.18 -6.20
N GLU A 29 1.48 -1.55 -5.00
CA GLU A 29 2.34 -2.09 -3.97
C GLU A 29 3.00 -3.40 -4.41
N ARG A 30 2.20 -4.37 -4.88
CA ARG A 30 2.68 -5.66 -5.40
C ARG A 30 3.68 -5.48 -6.54
N MET A 31 3.37 -4.60 -7.51
CA MET A 31 4.29 -4.30 -8.60
C MET A 31 5.61 -3.73 -8.09
N THR A 32 5.57 -2.87 -7.07
CA THR A 32 6.78 -2.29 -6.48
C THR A 32 7.63 -3.35 -5.78
N ILE A 33 7.01 -4.32 -5.10
CA ILE A 33 7.71 -5.46 -4.48
C ILE A 33 8.44 -6.30 -5.55
N ILE A 34 7.76 -6.60 -6.67
CA ILE A 34 8.37 -7.33 -7.80
C ILE A 34 9.55 -6.55 -8.40
N ILE A 35 9.41 -5.23 -8.59
CA ILE A 35 10.51 -4.39 -9.07
C ILE A 35 11.67 -4.40 -8.06
N HIS A 36 11.36 -4.40 -6.76
CA HIS A 36 12.37 -4.42 -5.70
C HIS A 36 13.16 -5.73 -5.67
N SER A 37 12.50 -6.89 -5.81
CA SER A 37 13.17 -8.19 -5.87
C SER A 37 14.03 -8.35 -7.13
N LEU A 38 13.60 -7.80 -8.26
CA LEU A 38 14.37 -7.81 -9.51
C LEU A 38 15.57 -6.85 -9.49
N ARG A 39 15.62 -5.92 -8.54
CA ARG A 39 16.66 -4.89 -8.45
C ARG A 39 18.05 -5.45 -8.20
N GLU A 40 18.13 -6.64 -7.60
CA GLU A 40 19.40 -7.36 -7.39
C GLU A 40 20.08 -7.71 -8.71
N LYS A 41 19.29 -7.97 -9.77
CA LYS A 41 19.78 -8.44 -11.07
C LYS A 41 19.71 -7.37 -12.17
N PHE A 42 18.81 -6.41 -12.05
CA PHE A 42 18.53 -5.44 -13.12
C PHE A 42 18.56 -3.99 -12.64
N LYS A 43 19.06 -3.09 -13.51
CA LYS A 43 19.05 -1.64 -13.24
C LYS A 43 17.60 -1.12 -13.20
N LEU A 44 17.29 -0.34 -12.16
CA LEU A 44 15.96 0.23 -11.93
C LEU A 44 15.40 1.03 -13.13
N LYS A 45 16.25 1.80 -13.82
CA LYS A 45 15.85 2.58 -15.02
C LYS A 45 15.28 1.67 -16.12
N GLY A 46 15.87 0.49 -16.31
CA GLY A 46 15.42 -0.50 -17.28
C GLY A 46 14.08 -1.12 -16.89
N LEU A 47 13.94 -1.52 -15.62
CA LEU A 47 12.70 -2.11 -15.09
C LEU A 47 11.51 -1.16 -15.21
N ILE A 48 11.67 0.09 -14.76
CA ILE A 48 10.64 1.13 -14.83
C ILE A 48 10.21 1.38 -16.29
N LYS A 49 11.17 1.52 -17.21
CA LYS A 49 10.88 1.75 -18.62
C LYS A 49 10.14 0.55 -19.24
N LYS A 50 10.57 -0.68 -18.95
CA LYS A 50 9.97 -1.91 -19.50
C LYS A 50 8.55 -2.14 -18.98
N LEU A 51 8.30 -1.85 -17.71
CA LEU A 51 7.00 -2.05 -17.06
C LEU A 51 6.07 -0.82 -17.17
N ASN A 52 6.52 0.25 -17.82
CA ASN A 52 5.86 1.55 -17.89
C ASN A 52 5.43 2.06 -16.49
N PHE A 53 6.27 1.81 -15.48
CA PHE A 53 5.94 2.10 -14.07
C PHE A 53 6.49 3.46 -13.64
N PRO A 54 5.70 4.39 -13.07
CA PRO A 54 6.20 5.71 -12.73
C PRO A 54 7.31 5.68 -11.68
N LYS A 55 8.45 6.33 -11.97
CA LYS A 55 9.59 6.40 -11.05
C LYS A 55 9.22 6.96 -9.67
N LEU A 56 8.39 8.02 -9.64
CA LEU A 56 7.94 8.64 -8.40
C LEU A 56 7.12 7.69 -7.54
N THR A 57 6.22 6.91 -8.15
CA THR A 57 5.41 5.91 -7.44
C THR A 57 6.30 4.84 -6.83
N TYR A 58 7.30 4.35 -7.57
CA TYR A 58 8.26 3.38 -7.04
C TYR A 58 9.06 3.95 -5.85
N MET A 59 9.57 5.18 -5.97
CA MET A 59 10.33 5.84 -4.89
C MET A 59 9.50 6.02 -3.61
N TYR A 60 8.21 6.36 -3.75
CA TYR A 60 7.30 6.46 -2.61
C TYR A 60 7.15 5.13 -1.87
N TRP A 61 6.89 4.04 -2.60
CA TRP A 61 6.72 2.71 -2.00
C TRP A 61 8.03 2.14 -1.46
N GLN A 62 9.15 2.36 -2.15
CA GLN A 62 10.47 1.98 -1.65
C GLN A 62 10.74 2.60 -0.27
N LYS A 63 10.49 3.90 -0.10
CA LYS A 63 10.63 4.56 1.21
C LYS A 63 9.67 4.01 2.27
N ARG A 64 8.53 3.44 1.85
CA ARG A 64 7.53 2.85 2.75
C ARG A 64 7.95 1.47 3.26
N PHE A 65 8.66 0.68 2.46
CA PHE A 65 9.16 -0.65 2.88
C PHE A 65 10.11 -0.57 4.08
N TYR A 66 10.96 0.45 4.14
CA TYR A 66 11.92 0.64 5.22
C TYR A 66 11.35 1.34 6.46
N ARG A 67 10.04 1.67 6.49
CA ARG A 67 9.44 2.28 7.68
C ARG A 67 9.23 1.19 8.72
N LYS A 68 9.74 1.43 9.93
CA LYS A 68 9.39 0.62 11.10
C LYS A 68 7.86 0.60 11.24
N ASN A 69 7.28 -0.59 11.34
CA ASN A 69 5.84 -0.72 11.43
C ASN A 69 5.38 -0.07 12.74
N LYS A 70 4.60 1.00 12.68
CA LYS A 70 4.13 1.71 13.87
C LYS A 70 3.28 0.81 14.77
N GLU A 71 2.65 -0.20 14.16
CA GLU A 71 1.79 -1.17 14.83
C GLU A 71 2.54 -2.45 15.25
N GLU A 72 3.85 -2.52 15.03
CA GLU A 72 4.68 -3.68 15.44
C GLU A 72 4.49 -4.00 16.92
N TYR A 73 4.51 -2.97 17.78
CA TYR A 73 4.24 -3.10 19.22
C TYR A 73 2.83 -3.64 19.52
N LEU A 74 1.82 -3.22 18.76
CA LEU A 74 0.44 -3.69 18.94
C LEU A 74 0.30 -5.15 18.49
N GLN A 75 0.93 -5.51 17.37
CA GLN A 75 0.96 -6.87 16.86
C GLN A 75 1.68 -7.81 17.83
N GLU A 76 2.80 -7.39 18.42
CA GLU A 76 3.51 -8.13 19.46
C GLU A 76 2.65 -8.30 20.72
N ARG A 77 1.94 -7.26 21.17
CA ARG A 77 0.99 -7.35 22.29
C ARG A 77 -0.14 -8.33 22.02
N ILE A 78 -0.81 -8.23 20.87
CA ILE A 78 -1.87 -9.17 20.48
C ILE A 78 -1.32 -10.60 20.43
N LYS A 79 -0.16 -10.79 19.81
CA LYS A 79 0.51 -12.10 19.72
C LYS A 79 0.84 -12.66 21.09
N SER A 80 1.30 -11.83 22.04
CA SER A 80 1.56 -12.27 23.41
C SER A 80 0.29 -12.70 24.16
N ILE A 81 -0.82 -12.00 23.96
CA ILE A 81 -2.11 -12.36 24.58
C ILE A 81 -2.63 -13.68 23.98
N CYS A 82 -2.61 -13.82 22.66
CA CYS A 82 -3.03 -15.04 21.97
C CYS A 82 -2.12 -16.24 22.20
N LYS A 83 -0.88 -16.05 22.68
CA LYS A 83 0.05 -17.15 23.02
C LYS A 83 -0.20 -17.73 24.42
N ILE A 84 -0.94 -17.01 25.25
CA ILE A 84 -1.24 -17.36 26.65
C ILE A 84 -2.54 -18.18 26.75
N ILE A 85 -3.32 -18.25 25.66
CA ILE A 85 -4.49 -19.13 25.50
C ILE A 85 -4.06 -20.35 24.69
#